data_AF-A0AA37HU70-F1
#
_entry.id   AF-A0AA37HU70-F1
#
_cell.length_a   1.000
_cell.length_b   1.000
_cell.length_c   1.000
_cell.angle_alpha   90.00
_cell.angle_beta   90.00
_cell.angle_gamma   90.00
#
_symmetry.space_group_name_H-M   'P 1'
#
loop_
_entity.id
_entity.type
_entity.pdbx_description
1 polymer ?
#
loop_
_entity_poly.entity_id
_entity_poly.type
_entity_poly.pdbx_seq_one_letter_code
_entity_poly.pdbx_strand_id
1 'polypeptide(L)'
;MGQFKANQLVDRLAAAAKAREATIARLRARPAANDPTVLARQAARRAVVQAREVRVAEREAAREAAEARRAAEAAAALERQAAEVARLAAERAEQQAQLAAAQKAARDARFAARKAKARR
;
A
#
# COMPACT_ATOMS: atom_id res chain seq x y z
N MET A 1 35.58 59.86 15.95
CA MET A 1 34.64 58.84 15.43
C MET A 1 34.86 57.42 16.03
N GLY A 2 35.44 57.27 17.23
CA GLY A 2 35.77 55.95 17.82
C GLY A 2 34.89 55.48 19.00
N GLN A 3 34.26 56.40 19.73
CA GLN A 3 33.50 56.10 20.95
C GLN A 3 32.26 55.21 20.71
N PHE A 4 31.52 55.45 19.62
CA PHE A 4 30.28 54.71 19.32
C PHE A 4 30.51 53.23 19.02
N LYS A 5 31.66 52.85 18.46
CA LYS A 5 32.00 51.45 18.15
C LYS A 5 32.49 50.67 19.38
N ALA A 6 33.19 51.35 20.29
CA ALA A 6 33.64 50.74 21.55
C ALA A 6 32.46 50.40 22.47
N ASN A 7 31.47 51.30 22.57
CA ASN A 7 30.25 51.07 23.36
C ASN A 7 29.45 49.86 22.83
N GLN A 8 29.32 49.72 21.51
CA GLN A 8 28.63 48.55 20.90
C GLN A 8 29.30 47.21 21.19
N LEU A 9 30.64 47.16 21.26
CA LEU A 9 31.35 45.94 21.61
C LEU A 9 31.12 45.57 23.08
N VAL A 10 31.20 46.55 23.98
CA VAL A 10 30.93 46.38 25.42
C VAL A 10 29.50 45.91 25.64
N ASP A 11 28.52 46.50 24.96
CA ASP A 11 27.11 46.10 25.05
C ASP A 11 26.88 44.66 24.58
N ARG A 12 27.56 44.23 23.52
CA ARG A 12 27.49 42.83 23.04
C ARG A 12 28.11 41.85 24.03
N LEU A 13 29.24 42.20 24.64
CA LEU A 13 29.88 41.35 25.66
C LEU A 13 29.01 41.25 26.92
N ALA A 14 28.41 42.35 27.35
CA ALA A 14 27.46 42.38 28.47
C ALA A 14 26.20 41.56 28.17
N ALA A 15 25.64 41.67 26.96
CA ALA A 15 24.50 40.87 26.53
C ALA A 15 24.83 39.36 26.47
N ALA A 16 26.02 39.01 25.98
CA ALA A 16 26.48 37.61 25.95
C ALA A 16 26.70 37.04 27.36
N ALA A 17 27.27 37.83 28.29
CA ALA A 17 27.42 37.44 29.69
C ALA A 17 26.05 37.19 30.34
N LYS A 18 25.10 38.12 30.18
CA LYS A 18 23.73 37.99 30.69
C LYS A 18 23.00 36.78 30.11
N ALA A 19 23.19 36.49 28.81
CA ALA A 19 22.61 35.31 28.18
C ALA A 19 23.17 33.99 28.75
N ARG A 20 24.48 33.94 29.05
CA ARG A 20 25.11 32.79 29.69
C ARG A 20 24.61 32.61 31.13
N GLU A 21 24.55 33.68 31.91
CA GLU A 21 23.98 33.68 33.26
C GLU A 21 22.53 33.20 33.27
N ALA A 22 21.70 33.72 32.36
CA ALA A 22 20.31 33.29 32.21
C ALA A 22 20.19 31.80 31.85
N THR A 23 21.10 31.28 31.04
CA THR A 23 21.14 29.85 30.67
C THR A 23 21.52 28.99 31.87
N ILE A 24 22.55 29.37 32.63
CA ILE A 24 22.98 28.67 33.85
C ILE A 24 21.88 28.71 34.90
N ALA A 25 21.25 29.86 35.11
CA ALA A 25 20.12 30.01 36.03
C ALA A 25 18.96 29.09 35.65
N ARG A 26 18.62 28.99 34.36
CA ARG A 26 17.58 28.07 33.86
C ARG A 26 17.92 26.60 34.09
N LEU A 27 19.19 26.22 33.94
CA LEU A 27 19.64 24.86 34.20
C LEU A 27 19.56 24.52 35.69
N ARG A 28 19.96 25.45 36.57
CA ARG A 28 19.86 25.29 38.03
C ARG A 28 18.41 25.27 38.53
N ALA A 29 17.54 26.07 37.93
CA ALA A 29 16.11 26.12 38.27
C ALA A 29 15.31 24.95 37.68
N ARG A 30 15.93 24.06 36.90
CA ARG A 30 15.22 22.93 36.30
C ARG A 30 14.82 21.93 37.39
N PRO A 31 13.53 21.54 37.48
CA PRO A 31 13.10 20.55 38.44
C PRO A 31 13.84 19.23 38.23
N ALA A 32 14.10 18.52 39.34
CA ALA A 32 14.76 17.22 39.31
C ALA A 32 13.92 16.21 38.51
N ALA A 33 14.56 15.15 38.00
CA ALA A 33 13.85 14.11 37.25
C ALA A 33 12.76 13.41 38.08
N ASN A 34 12.93 13.37 39.40
CA ASN A 34 11.99 12.79 40.35
C ASN A 34 10.92 13.78 40.84
N ASP A 35 10.91 15.01 40.31
CA ASP A 35 9.86 15.98 40.63
C ASP A 35 8.50 15.45 40.14
N PRO A 36 7.45 15.46 40.98
CA PRO A 36 6.16 14.87 40.64
C PRO A 36 5.54 15.49 39.39
N THR A 37 5.78 16.77 39.12
CA THR A 37 5.27 17.46 37.92
C THR A 37 5.97 16.99 36.65
N VAL A 38 7.27 16.69 36.72
CA VAL A 38 8.06 16.13 35.62
C VAL A 38 7.62 14.70 35.33
N LEU A 39 7.44 13.89 36.37
CA LEU A 39 6.95 12.51 36.24
C LEU A 39 5.54 12.46 35.63
N ALA A 40 4.62 13.33 36.07
CA ALA A 40 3.27 13.42 35.51
C ALA A 40 3.30 13.77 34.01
N ARG A 41 4.15 14.73 33.62
CA ARG A 41 4.33 15.09 32.19
C ARG A 41 4.91 13.95 31.38
N GLN A 42 5.88 13.21 31.92
CA GLN A 42 6.45 12.05 31.26
C GLN A 42 5.42 10.92 31.10
N ALA A 43 4.65 10.63 32.15
CA ALA A 43 3.58 9.64 32.12
C ALA A 43 2.52 9.99 31.06
N ALA A 44 2.06 11.25 31.02
CA ALA A 44 1.11 11.71 30.01
C ALA A 44 1.66 11.57 28.58
N ARG A 45 2.93 11.92 28.36
CA ARG A 45 3.59 11.74 27.05
C ARG A 45 3.68 10.27 26.67
N ARG A 46 4.08 9.38 27.60
CA ARG A 46 4.15 7.93 27.37
C ARG A 46 2.78 7.37 27.01
N ALA A 47 1.72 7.77 27.70
CA ALA A 47 0.35 7.35 27.38
C ALA A 47 -0.07 7.76 25.96
N VAL A 48 0.27 8.98 25.53
CA VAL A 48 0.00 9.44 24.16
C VAL A 48 0.79 8.65 23.12
N VAL A 49 2.06 8.34 23.39
CA VAL A 49 2.90 7.53 22.50
C VAL A 49 2.36 6.12 22.39
N GLN A 50 2.05 5.46 23.51
CA GLN A 50 1.45 4.12 23.52
C GLN A 50 0.12 4.09 22.74
N ALA A 51 -0.75 5.08 22.96
CA ALA A 51 -2.01 5.17 22.22
C ALA A 51 -1.79 5.41 20.70
N ARG A 52 -0.70 6.06 20.30
CA ARG A 52 -0.33 6.21 18.89
C ARG A 52 0.21 4.90 18.31
N GLU A 53 1.07 4.20 19.05
CA GLU A 53 1.63 2.91 18.64
C GLU A 53 0.53 1.88 18.42
N VAL A 54 -0.44 1.78 19.34
CA VAL A 54 -1.61 0.91 19.18
C VAL A 54 -2.38 1.25 17.89
N ARG A 55 -2.71 2.53 17.67
CA ARG A 55 -3.43 2.94 16.44
C ARG A 55 -2.64 2.68 15.16
N VAL A 56 -1.32 2.78 15.19
CA VAL A 56 -0.47 2.50 14.03
C VAL A 56 -0.47 0.99 13.75
N ALA A 57 -0.26 0.17 14.77
CA ALA A 57 -0.29 -1.28 14.65
C ALA A 57 -1.65 -1.78 14.14
N GLU A 58 -2.77 -1.25 14.65
CA GLU A 58 -4.11 -1.58 14.16
C GLU A 58 -4.30 -1.21 12.69
N ARG A 59 -3.81 -0.04 12.28
CA ARG A 59 -3.90 0.41 10.88
C ARG A 59 -3.03 -0.43 9.94
N GLU A 60 -1.85 -0.82 10.38
CA GLU A 60 -0.94 -1.68 9.62
C GLU A 60 -1.56 -3.07 9.44
N ALA A 61 -2.05 -3.69 10.52
CA ALA A 61 -2.77 -4.96 10.45
C ALA A 61 -3.99 -4.89 9.52
N ALA A 62 -4.77 -3.80 9.57
CA ALA A 62 -5.90 -3.61 8.67
C ALA A 62 -5.48 -3.44 7.19
N ARG A 63 -4.35 -2.77 6.93
CA ARG A 63 -3.79 -2.64 5.57
C ARG A 63 -3.32 -3.97 5.03
N GLU A 64 -2.56 -4.73 5.82
CA GLU A 64 -2.09 -6.07 5.43
C GLU A 64 -3.25 -7.01 5.13
N ALA A 65 -4.28 -7.01 5.99
CA ALA A 65 -5.49 -7.80 5.76
C ALA A 65 -6.24 -7.38 4.48
N ALA A 66 -6.32 -6.08 4.19
CA ALA A 66 -6.95 -5.57 2.97
C ALA A 66 -6.15 -5.93 1.71
N GLU A 67 -4.82 -5.81 1.75
CA GLU A 67 -3.95 -6.21 0.64
C GLU A 67 -4.01 -7.73 0.39
N ALA A 68 -4.02 -8.55 1.44
CA ALA A 68 -4.19 -10.00 1.31
C ALA A 68 -5.53 -10.36 0.66
N ARG A 69 -6.63 -9.68 1.02
CA ARG A 69 -7.94 -9.85 0.39
C ARG A 69 -7.92 -9.47 -1.09
N ARG A 70 -7.35 -8.30 -1.42
CA ARG A 70 -7.22 -7.85 -2.82
C ARG A 70 -6.40 -8.82 -3.66
N ALA A 71 -5.29 -9.33 -3.12
CA ALA A 71 -4.47 -10.33 -3.81
C ALA A 71 -5.24 -11.63 -4.05
N ALA A 72 -5.99 -12.12 -3.06
CA ALA A 72 -6.82 -13.32 -3.20
C ALA A 72 -7.96 -13.11 -4.21
N GLU A 73 -8.63 -11.95 -4.20
CA GLU A 73 -9.67 -11.60 -5.16
C GLU A 73 -9.12 -11.49 -6.59
N ALA A 74 -7.95 -10.89 -6.78
CA ALA A 74 -7.28 -10.78 -8.06
C ALA A 74 -6.89 -12.17 -8.60
N ALA A 75 -6.31 -13.03 -7.75
CA ALA A 75 -6.00 -14.41 -8.13
C ALA A 75 -7.26 -15.21 -8.51
N ALA A 76 -8.33 -15.10 -7.73
CA ALA A 76 -9.60 -15.74 -8.05
C ALA A 76 -10.24 -15.20 -9.35
N ALA A 77 -10.09 -13.91 -9.63
CA ALA A 77 -10.57 -13.31 -10.88
C ALA A 77 -9.80 -13.83 -12.10
N LEU A 78 -8.47 -13.93 -11.99
CA LEU A 78 -7.63 -14.50 -13.05
C LEU A 78 -7.96 -15.97 -13.31
N GLU A 79 -8.16 -16.76 -12.25
CA GLU A 79 -8.54 -18.16 -12.38
C GLU A 79 -9.90 -18.32 -13.08
N ARG A 80 -10.90 -17.51 -12.68
CA ARG A 80 -12.21 -17.49 -13.36
C ARG A 80 -12.08 -17.11 -14.84
N GLN A 81 -11.27 -16.11 -15.16
CA GLN A 81 -11.05 -15.70 -16.54
C GLN A 81 -10.38 -16.81 -17.36
N ALA A 82 -9.37 -17.47 -16.81
CA ALA A 82 -8.70 -18.60 -17.45
C ALA A 82 -9.67 -19.77 -17.69
N ALA A 83 -10.50 -20.10 -16.69
CA ALA A 83 -11.52 -21.14 -16.81
C ALA A 83 -12.57 -20.83 -17.88
N GLU A 84 -13.07 -19.58 -17.95
CA GLU A 84 -14.01 -19.15 -18.99
C GLU A 84 -13.38 -19.19 -20.38
N VAL A 85 -12.14 -18.74 -20.54
CA VAL A 85 -11.42 -18.83 -21.81
C VAL A 85 -11.26 -20.28 -22.26
N ALA A 86 -10.89 -21.18 -21.35
CA ALA A 86 -10.78 -22.60 -21.64
C ALA A 86 -12.13 -23.21 -22.05
N ARG A 87 -13.21 -22.85 -21.35
CA ARG A 87 -14.57 -23.29 -21.67
C ARG A 87 -15.00 -22.85 -23.06
N LEU A 88 -14.82 -21.57 -23.38
CA LEU A 88 -15.16 -21.02 -24.69
C LEU A 88 -14.31 -21.63 -25.81
N ALA A 89 -13.04 -21.93 -25.55
CA ALA A 89 -12.17 -22.60 -26.52
C ALA A 89 -12.65 -24.04 -26.79
N ALA A 90 -13.03 -24.79 -25.75
CA ALA A 90 -13.59 -26.13 -25.88
C ALA A 90 -14.91 -26.12 -26.67
N GLU A 91 -15.85 -25.22 -26.31
CA GLU A 91 -17.12 -25.07 -27.02
C GLU A 91 -16.92 -24.75 -28.51
N ARG A 92 -15.98 -23.86 -28.84
CA ARG A 92 -15.65 -23.54 -30.24
C ARG A 92 -15.05 -24.73 -30.98
N ALA A 93 -14.17 -25.50 -30.34
CA ALA A 93 -13.57 -26.68 -30.93
C ALA A 93 -14.64 -27.75 -31.22
N GLU A 94 -15.57 -27.96 -30.29
CA GLU A 94 -16.70 -28.87 -30.47
C GLU A 94 -17.61 -28.42 -31.63
N GLN A 95 -17.99 -27.14 -31.67
CA GLN A 95 -18.79 -26.59 -32.77
C GLN A 95 -18.11 -26.77 -34.13
N GLN A 96 -16.79 -26.50 -34.22
CA GLN A 96 -16.03 -26.70 -35.44
C GLN A 96 -15.98 -28.18 -35.86
N ALA A 97 -15.81 -29.10 -34.90
CA ALA A 97 -15.84 -30.54 -35.17
C ALA A 97 -17.22 -30.98 -35.71
N GLN A 98 -18.30 -30.49 -35.12
CA GLN A 98 -19.67 -30.78 -35.59
C GLN A 98 -19.92 -30.25 -37.00
N LEU A 99 -19.49 -29.01 -37.29
CA LEU A 99 -19.61 -28.44 -38.64
C LEU A 99 -18.81 -29.23 -39.67
N ALA A 100 -17.57 -29.63 -39.34
CA ALA A 100 -16.74 -30.44 -40.21
C ALA A 100 -17.37 -31.83 -40.48
N ALA A 101 -17.92 -32.47 -39.44
CA ALA A 101 -18.64 -33.73 -39.56
C ALA A 101 -19.88 -33.60 -40.46
N ALA A 102 -20.69 -32.55 -40.27
CA ALA A 102 -21.86 -32.28 -41.10
C ALA A 102 -21.49 -32.02 -42.57
N GLN A 103 -20.44 -31.24 -42.83
CA GLN A 103 -19.94 -31.00 -44.19
C GLN A 103 -19.42 -32.29 -44.85
N LYS A 104 -18.74 -33.16 -44.09
CA LYS A 104 -18.30 -34.47 -44.58
C LYS A 104 -19.51 -35.34 -44.93
N ALA A 105 -20.50 -35.45 -44.04
CA ALA A 105 -21.72 -36.20 -44.29
C ALA A 105 -22.47 -35.70 -45.55
N ALA A 106 -22.57 -34.39 -45.74
CA ALA A 106 -23.17 -33.79 -46.92
C ALA A 106 -22.39 -34.12 -48.22
N ARG A 107 -21.05 -34.08 -48.16
CA ARG A 107 -20.20 -34.50 -49.31
C ARG A 107 -20.40 -35.98 -49.62
N ASP A 108 -20.38 -36.84 -48.62
CA ASP A 108 -20.53 -38.29 -48.78
C ASP A 108 -21.91 -38.63 -49.37
N ALA A 109 -22.99 -37.94 -48.93
CA ALA A 109 -24.32 -38.08 -49.51
C ALA A 109 -24.38 -37.67 -51.00
N ARG A 110 -23.72 -36.57 -51.38
CA ARG A 110 -23.62 -36.13 -52.78
C ARG A 110 -22.85 -37.15 -53.63
N PHE A 111 -21.74 -37.69 -53.12
CA PHE A 111 -20.98 -38.73 -53.81
C PHE A 111 -21.81 -40.01 -53.99
N ALA A 112 -22.53 -40.44 -52.96
CA ALA A 112 -23.44 -41.59 -53.03
C ALA A 112 -24.53 -41.38 -54.08
N ALA A 113 -25.18 -40.22 -54.10
CA ALA A 113 -26.20 -39.88 -55.10
C ALA A 113 -25.63 -39.88 -56.54
N ARG A 114 -24.45 -39.29 -56.75
CA ARG A 114 -23.79 -39.29 -58.07
C ARG A 114 -23.43 -40.71 -58.52
N LYS A 115 -22.90 -41.55 -57.62
CA LYS A 115 -22.57 -42.94 -57.90
C LYS A 115 -23.81 -43.78 -58.24
N ALA A 116 -24.91 -43.56 -57.52
CA ALA A 116 -26.18 -44.21 -57.82
C ALA A 116 -26.72 -43.82 -59.21
N LYS A 117 -26.61 -42.54 -59.57
CA LYS A 117 -26.97 -42.07 -60.92
C LYS A 117 -26.12 -42.69 -62.03
N ALA A 118 -24.81 -42.91 -61.79
CA ALA A 118 -23.90 -43.48 -62.78
C ALA A 118 -24.02 -45.02 -62.93
N ARG A 119 -24.70 -45.70 -62.00
CA ARG A 119 -24.97 -47.14 -62.05
C ARG A 119 -26.34 -47.49 -62.64
N ARG A 120 -27.21 -46.49 -62.80
CA ARG A 120 -28.41 -46.58 -63.63
C ARG A 120 -28.04 -46.23 -65.06
#